data_AF-K7TAX0-F1
#
_entry.id   AF-K7TAX0-F1
#
_cell.length_a   1.000
_cell.length_b   1.000
_cell.length_c   1.000
_cell.angle_alpha   90.00
_cell.angle_beta   90.00
_cell.angle_gamma   90.00
#
_symmetry.space_group_name_H-M   'P 1'
#
loop_
_entity.id
_entity.type
_entity.pdbx_description
1 polymer ?
#
loop_
_entity_poly.entity_id
_entity_poly.type
_entity_poly.pdbx_seq_one_letter_code
_entity_poly.pdbx_strand_id
1 'polypeptide(L)'
;MEKLKMNKIINMDTQDCFFHADPLGRVYIGKGVKGDVTISIYDPSGDIRVFKVKEQISYSDILLFQQCADGYVFVYYESYEPKVKVFSEEGRVKSAFHLPSGVSCCLLDEKQNLWVGLNDEGIYDDENPNGHSVWCFTLDGQQKEIHIDRKLEEMDAPAVDDCYGLAEKNGLIYMLYYGDAVIAAFDDTVVRRVWILSDKEPNSEAFYQLAISEEGFLVGTFNCYSEELESSLYLISADVSQEMEEITCCDSNGEALDVQQLKLTSNAVYAVASSGVYKQDVQ
;
A
#
# COMPACT_ATOMS: atom_id res chain seq x y z
N MET A 1 8.81 20.46 10.61
CA MET A 1 8.28 19.32 11.37
C MET A 1 6.89 19.67 11.79
N GLU A 2 6.02 19.48 10.82
CA GLU A 2 4.59 19.59 10.95
C GLU A 2 4.05 18.49 11.87
N LYS A 3 2.93 18.77 12.53
CA LYS A 3 2.27 17.81 13.42
C LYS A 3 0.91 17.44 12.86
N LEU A 4 0.70 16.15 12.61
CA LEU A 4 -0.60 15.62 12.22
C LEU A 4 -1.34 15.13 13.47
N LYS A 5 -2.37 15.87 13.90
CA LYS A 5 -3.21 15.42 15.01
C LYS A 5 -4.18 14.36 14.52
N MET A 6 -4.20 13.21 15.19
CA MET A 6 -5.00 12.06 14.79
C MET A 6 -5.97 11.65 15.88
N ASN A 7 -7.11 11.12 15.47
CA ASN A 7 -8.14 10.61 16.38
C ASN A 7 -7.94 9.11 16.60
N LYS A 8 -7.95 8.67 17.86
CA LYS A 8 -7.92 7.24 18.16
C LYS A 8 -9.27 6.61 17.78
N ILE A 9 -9.23 5.65 16.86
CA ILE A 9 -10.44 4.98 16.35
C ILE A 9 -10.61 3.56 16.88
N ILE A 10 -9.52 2.89 17.27
CA ILE A 10 -9.55 1.53 17.82
C ILE A 10 -8.64 1.47 19.05
N ASN A 11 -9.19 0.98 20.16
CA ASN A 11 -8.45 0.79 21.41
C ASN A 11 -8.08 -0.68 21.58
N MET A 12 -6.86 -1.04 21.19
CA MET A 12 -6.34 -2.39 21.33
C MET A 12 -4.82 -2.37 21.32
N ASP A 13 -4.23 -3.41 21.90
CA ASP A 13 -2.85 -3.77 21.61
C ASP A 13 -2.73 -4.13 20.12
N THR A 14 -1.71 -3.64 19.44
CA THR A 14 -1.50 -3.80 17.99
C THR A 14 -0.23 -4.61 17.68
N GLN A 15 0.44 -5.14 18.69
CA GLN A 15 1.62 -5.97 18.50
C GLN A 15 1.29 -7.23 17.67
N ASP A 16 2.18 -7.57 16.73
CA ASP A 16 2.15 -8.75 15.87
C ASP A 16 0.82 -8.95 15.11
N CYS A 17 0.22 -7.86 14.61
CA CYS A 17 -1.01 -7.92 13.83
C CYS A 17 -0.80 -7.54 12.35
N PHE A 18 -1.63 -8.11 11.48
CA PHE A 18 -1.81 -7.56 10.14
C PHE A 18 -2.75 -6.37 10.24
N PHE A 19 -2.42 -5.27 9.57
CA PHE A 19 -3.27 -4.08 9.47
C PHE A 19 -3.40 -3.61 8.03
N HIS A 20 -4.64 -3.34 7.61
CA HIS A 20 -4.95 -2.68 6.35
C HIS A 20 -6.17 -1.77 6.51
N ALA A 21 -6.27 -0.77 5.64
CA ALA A 21 -7.43 0.09 5.51
C ALA A 21 -7.68 0.34 4.02
N ASP A 22 -8.96 0.42 3.65
CA ASP A 22 -9.35 0.66 2.27
C ASP A 22 -9.91 2.08 2.03
N PRO A 23 -10.08 2.50 0.77
CA PRO A 23 -10.59 3.84 0.44
C PRO A 23 -11.98 4.17 1.01
N LEU A 24 -12.79 3.16 1.36
CA LEU A 24 -14.10 3.36 1.99
C LEU A 24 -14.00 3.55 3.51
N GLY A 25 -12.79 3.48 4.06
CA GLY A 25 -12.51 3.67 5.48
C GLY A 25 -12.73 2.43 6.34
N ARG A 26 -12.93 1.25 5.72
CA ARG A 26 -12.99 -0.02 6.46
C ARG A 26 -11.58 -0.38 6.93
N VAL A 27 -11.48 -0.83 8.17
CA VAL A 27 -10.20 -1.23 8.78
C VAL A 27 -10.19 -2.73 8.99
N TYR A 28 -9.11 -3.38 8.60
CA TYR A 28 -8.91 -4.82 8.64
C TYR A 28 -7.76 -5.12 9.61
N ILE A 29 -8.03 -5.92 10.64
CA ILE A 29 -7.03 -6.31 11.64
C ILE A 29 -6.97 -7.83 11.75
N GLY A 30 -5.86 -8.41 11.32
CA GLY A 30 -5.57 -9.83 11.44
C GLY A 30 -4.88 -10.16 12.75
N LYS A 31 -5.44 -11.08 13.54
CA LYS A 31 -4.87 -11.55 14.82
C LYS A 31 -5.09 -13.03 15.05
N GLY A 32 -4.14 -13.68 15.74
CA GLY A 32 -4.23 -15.09 16.09
C GLY A 32 -2.87 -15.79 16.22
N VAL A 33 -2.88 -17.11 16.41
CA VAL A 33 -1.69 -17.95 16.62
C VAL A 33 -1.55 -18.90 15.43
N LYS A 34 -0.32 -19.25 15.03
CA LYS A 34 0.05 -20.23 13.97
C LYS A 34 -1.12 -21.15 13.57
N GLY A 35 -1.72 -20.89 12.40
CA GLY A 35 -2.93 -21.55 11.93
C GLY A 35 -3.79 -20.61 11.07
N ASP A 36 -5.11 -20.87 11.02
CA ASP A 36 -6.09 -20.02 10.33
C ASP A 36 -5.98 -18.54 10.76
N VAL A 37 -5.96 -17.64 9.79
CA VAL A 37 -5.94 -16.18 10.02
C VAL A 37 -7.36 -15.69 10.31
N THR A 38 -7.56 -15.02 11.44
CA THR A 38 -8.82 -14.34 11.76
C THR A 38 -8.66 -12.84 11.54
N ILE A 39 -9.48 -12.27 10.66
CA ILE A 39 -9.48 -10.85 10.32
C ILE A 39 -10.75 -10.21 10.86
N SER A 40 -10.60 -9.26 11.77
CA SER A 40 -11.65 -8.37 12.22
C SER A 40 -11.78 -7.21 11.24
N ILE A 41 -12.99 -6.94 10.78
CA ILE A 41 -13.32 -5.88 9.83
C ILE A 41 -14.18 -4.86 10.57
N TYR A 42 -13.65 -3.65 10.73
CA TYR A 42 -14.33 -2.53 11.35
C TYR A 42 -14.90 -1.65 10.24
N ASP A 43 -16.22 -1.65 10.10
CA ASP A 43 -16.91 -0.82 9.14
C ASP A 43 -17.06 0.61 9.67
N PRO A 44 -17.08 1.63 8.78
CA PRO A 44 -17.36 3.01 9.17
C PRO A 44 -18.72 3.20 9.85
N SER A 45 -19.67 2.28 9.66
CA SER A 45 -20.96 2.26 10.37
C SER A 45 -20.83 1.97 11.87
N GLY A 46 -19.67 1.46 12.32
CA GLY A 46 -19.44 0.93 13.66
C GLY A 46 -19.68 -0.57 13.79
N ASP A 47 -20.12 -1.25 12.73
CA ASP A 47 -20.27 -2.71 12.71
C ASP A 47 -18.90 -3.39 12.69
N ILE A 48 -18.79 -4.53 13.37
CA ILE A 48 -17.58 -5.35 13.39
C ILE A 48 -17.94 -6.74 12.86
N ARG A 49 -17.27 -7.14 11.78
CA ARG A 49 -17.39 -8.46 11.17
C ARG A 49 -16.09 -9.24 11.38
N VAL A 50 -16.19 -10.57 11.39
CA VAL A 50 -15.02 -11.44 11.51
C VAL A 50 -14.99 -12.38 10.32
N PHE A 51 -13.88 -12.38 9.60
CA PHE A 51 -13.62 -13.28 8.49
C PHE A 51 -12.50 -14.25 8.85
N LYS A 52 -12.67 -15.53 8.53
CA LYS A 52 -11.67 -16.57 8.80
C LYS A 52 -11.09 -17.07 7.49
N VAL A 53 -9.79 -16.89 7.34
CA VAL A 53 -9.00 -17.41 6.23
C VAL A 53 -8.36 -18.72 6.68
N LYS A 54 -8.69 -19.82 6.01
CA LYS A 54 -8.19 -21.17 6.33
C LYS A 54 -6.84 -21.46 5.68
N GLU A 55 -5.90 -20.54 5.85
CA GLU A 55 -4.55 -20.62 5.32
C GLU A 55 -3.57 -20.56 6.49
N GLN A 56 -2.55 -21.42 6.48
CA GLN A 56 -1.51 -21.44 7.52
C GLN A 56 -0.40 -20.48 7.14
N ILE A 57 -0.62 -19.20 7.37
CA ILE A 57 0.34 -18.15 7.00
C ILE A 57 0.62 -17.20 8.16
N SER A 58 1.77 -16.54 8.13
CA SER A 58 2.07 -15.46 9.07
C SER A 58 1.31 -14.19 8.68
N TYR A 59 1.00 -13.34 9.66
CA TYR A 59 0.45 -12.00 9.39
C TYR A 59 1.42 -11.12 8.61
N SER A 60 2.73 -11.31 8.84
CA SER A 60 3.80 -10.65 8.09
C SER A 60 3.78 -11.00 6.60
N ASP A 61 3.19 -12.14 6.23
CA ASP A 61 3.16 -12.61 4.85
C ASP A 61 1.91 -12.10 4.10
N ILE A 62 1.01 -11.36 4.77
CA ILE A 62 -0.19 -10.80 4.14
C ILE A 62 0.14 -9.42 3.56
N LEU A 63 0.00 -9.28 2.24
CA LEU A 63 0.20 -8.01 1.54
C LEU A 63 -1.08 -7.18 1.46
N LEU A 64 -2.22 -7.84 1.24
CA LEU A 64 -3.50 -7.18 1.07
C LEU A 64 -4.64 -8.10 1.53
N PHE A 65 -5.57 -7.54 2.30
CA PHE A 65 -6.89 -8.12 2.50
C PHE A 65 -7.92 -7.01 2.43
N GLN A 66 -8.84 -7.09 1.47
CA GLN A 66 -9.81 -6.02 1.23
C GLN A 66 -11.13 -6.60 0.70
N GLN A 67 -12.25 -5.99 1.09
CA GLN A 67 -13.54 -6.29 0.51
C GLN A 67 -13.59 -5.83 -0.97
N CYS A 68 -13.95 -6.74 -1.86
CA CYS A 68 -14.26 -6.47 -3.26
C CYS A 68 -15.78 -6.53 -3.51
N ALA A 69 -16.21 -6.28 -4.74
CA ALA A 69 -17.64 -6.19 -5.11
C ALA A 69 -18.49 -7.37 -4.60
N ASP A 70 -17.97 -8.59 -4.68
CA ASP A 70 -18.69 -9.83 -4.34
C ASP A 70 -17.91 -10.72 -3.34
N GLY A 71 -17.21 -10.11 -2.38
CA GLY A 71 -16.49 -10.83 -1.33
C GLY A 71 -15.18 -10.18 -0.93
N TYR A 72 -14.07 -10.94 -0.89
CA TYR A 72 -12.79 -10.47 -0.37
C TYR A 72 -11.63 -10.89 -1.26
N VAL A 73 -10.67 -9.98 -1.49
CA VAL A 73 -9.38 -10.28 -2.13
C VAL A 73 -8.33 -10.42 -1.05
N PHE A 74 -7.51 -11.44 -1.19
CA PHE A 74 -6.43 -11.77 -0.27
C PHE A 74 -5.15 -12.03 -1.04
N VAL A 75 -4.14 -11.19 -0.81
CA VAL A 75 -2.81 -11.32 -1.41
C VAL A 75 -1.83 -11.61 -0.30
N TYR A 76 -1.05 -12.67 -0.47
CA TYR A 76 -0.14 -13.15 0.56
C TYR A 76 1.03 -13.93 -0.05
N TYR A 77 2.11 -14.05 0.72
CA TYR A 77 3.24 -14.91 0.41
C TYR A 77 3.04 -16.31 1.00
N GLU A 78 3.28 -17.33 0.19
CA GLU A 78 3.39 -18.72 0.63
C GLU A 78 4.68 -19.30 0.08
N SER A 79 5.63 -19.62 0.97
CA SER A 79 6.96 -20.11 0.58
C SER A 79 7.67 -19.17 -0.42
N TYR A 80 7.62 -17.87 -0.16
CA TYR A 80 8.19 -16.80 -0.99
C TYR A 80 7.51 -16.58 -2.35
N GLU A 81 6.42 -17.29 -2.65
CA GLU A 81 5.61 -17.07 -3.84
C GLU A 81 4.39 -16.21 -3.50
N PRO A 82 4.16 -15.09 -4.22
CA PRO A 82 2.98 -14.26 -4.00
C PRO A 82 1.74 -14.89 -4.67
N LYS A 83 0.66 -15.01 -3.90
CA LYS A 83 -0.58 -15.67 -4.30
C LYS A 83 -1.77 -14.77 -4.04
N VAL A 84 -2.80 -14.95 -4.86
CA VAL A 84 -4.09 -14.31 -4.69
C VAL A 84 -5.15 -15.37 -4.47
N LYS A 85 -6.00 -15.15 -3.46
CA LYS A 85 -7.28 -15.84 -3.29
C LYS A 85 -8.39 -14.81 -3.25
N VAL A 86 -9.45 -15.07 -4.01
CA VAL A 86 -10.67 -14.29 -3.93
C VAL A 86 -11.74 -15.15 -3.29
N PHE A 87 -12.31 -14.68 -2.20
CA PHE A 87 -13.35 -15.36 -1.46
C PHE A 87 -14.72 -14.73 -1.73
N SER A 88 -15.78 -15.52 -1.61
CA SER A 88 -17.13 -15.00 -1.40
C SER A 88 -17.27 -14.45 0.02
N GLU A 89 -18.38 -13.76 0.30
CA GLU A 89 -18.67 -13.26 1.65
C GLU A 89 -18.77 -14.40 2.68
N GLU A 90 -19.20 -15.59 2.27
CA GLU A 90 -19.26 -16.79 3.12
C GLU A 90 -17.91 -17.53 3.26
N GLY A 91 -16.85 -17.01 2.66
CA GLY A 91 -15.50 -17.57 2.75
C GLY A 91 -15.20 -18.71 1.79
N ARG A 92 -15.98 -18.88 0.72
CA ARG A 92 -15.67 -19.86 -0.34
C ARG A 92 -14.70 -19.26 -1.34
N VAL A 93 -13.67 -20.00 -1.74
CA VAL A 93 -12.76 -19.56 -2.80
C VAL A 93 -13.51 -19.50 -4.13
N LYS A 94 -13.57 -18.31 -4.74
CA LYS A 94 -14.12 -18.05 -6.07
C LYS A 94 -13.05 -18.22 -7.15
N SER A 95 -11.84 -17.74 -6.88
CA SER A 95 -10.67 -17.85 -7.74
C SER A 95 -9.39 -17.89 -6.91
N ALA A 96 -8.34 -18.48 -7.47
CA ALA A 96 -7.00 -18.48 -6.91
C ALA A 96 -5.99 -18.49 -8.06
N PHE A 97 -4.97 -17.64 -7.96
CA PHE A 97 -3.93 -17.50 -8.98
C PHE A 97 -2.62 -17.02 -8.35
N HIS A 98 -1.53 -17.15 -9.09
CA HIS A 98 -0.20 -16.70 -8.70
C HIS A 98 0.06 -15.30 -9.28
N LEU A 99 0.83 -14.50 -8.55
CA LEU A 99 1.42 -13.27 -9.07
C LEU A 99 2.86 -13.57 -9.53
N PRO A 100 3.45 -12.71 -10.38
CA PRO A 100 4.89 -12.79 -10.70
C PRO A 100 5.75 -12.73 -9.43
N SER A 101 7.01 -13.16 -9.53
CA SER A 101 8.01 -12.92 -8.49
C SER A 101 8.22 -11.42 -8.24
N GLY A 102 8.80 -11.08 -7.09
CA GLY A 102 9.19 -9.70 -6.80
C GLY A 102 8.05 -8.72 -6.50
N VAL A 103 6.89 -9.19 -6.04
CA VAL A 103 5.78 -8.28 -5.67
C VAL A 103 6.15 -7.42 -4.46
N SER A 104 6.25 -6.11 -4.66
CA SER A 104 6.59 -5.14 -3.61
C SER A 104 5.37 -4.50 -2.98
N CYS A 105 4.33 -4.20 -3.77
CA CYS A 105 3.13 -3.54 -3.30
C CYS A 105 1.89 -3.93 -4.11
N CYS A 106 0.70 -3.73 -3.51
CA CYS A 106 -0.58 -4.09 -4.11
C CYS A 106 -1.64 -3.01 -3.88
N LEU A 107 -2.51 -2.82 -4.87
CA LEU A 107 -3.65 -1.91 -4.81
C LEU A 107 -4.86 -2.57 -5.48
N LEU A 108 -5.98 -2.66 -4.76
CA LEU A 108 -7.27 -2.99 -5.36
C LEU A 108 -8.01 -1.69 -5.67
N ASP A 109 -8.15 -1.38 -6.96
CA ASP A 109 -8.75 -0.12 -7.43
C ASP A 109 -10.30 -0.13 -7.36
N GLU A 110 -10.91 1.03 -7.53
CA GLU A 110 -12.37 1.19 -7.55
C GLU A 110 -13.04 0.34 -8.66
N LYS A 111 -12.33 0.12 -9.78
CA LYS A 111 -12.77 -0.72 -10.91
C LYS A 111 -12.63 -2.22 -10.65
N GLN A 112 -12.19 -2.65 -9.47
CA GLN A 112 -11.97 -4.05 -9.08
C GLN A 112 -10.83 -4.75 -9.84
N ASN A 113 -9.80 -3.99 -10.21
CA ASN A 113 -8.54 -4.51 -10.71
C ASN A 113 -7.52 -4.55 -9.57
N LEU A 114 -6.77 -5.64 -9.53
CA LEU A 114 -5.63 -5.80 -8.65
C LEU A 114 -4.38 -5.31 -9.38
N TRP A 115 -3.89 -4.15 -9.00
CA TRP A 115 -2.61 -3.62 -9.43
C TRP A 115 -1.50 -4.13 -8.52
N VAL A 116 -0.38 -4.48 -9.13
CA VAL A 116 0.76 -5.12 -8.48
C VAL A 116 2.02 -4.41 -8.95
N GLY A 117 2.74 -3.80 -8.02
CA GLY A 117 4.06 -3.23 -8.28
C GLY A 117 5.16 -4.26 -8.02
N LEU A 118 6.21 -4.21 -8.83
CA LEU A 118 7.36 -5.11 -8.73
C LEU A 118 8.62 -4.37 -8.23
N ASN A 119 9.46 -5.08 -7.48
CA ASN A 119 10.83 -4.68 -7.19
C ASN A 119 11.78 -5.06 -8.35
N ASP A 120 13.04 -4.71 -8.20
CA ASP A 120 14.11 -5.02 -9.15
C ASP A 120 14.15 -6.52 -9.51
N GLU A 121 14.07 -7.41 -8.53
CA GLU A 121 14.07 -8.86 -8.73
C GLU A 121 12.92 -9.29 -9.66
N GLY A 122 11.71 -8.74 -9.50
CA GLY A 122 10.56 -9.04 -10.35
C GLY A 122 10.58 -8.34 -11.72
N ILE A 123 11.18 -7.15 -11.80
CA ILE A 123 11.33 -6.40 -13.05
C ILE A 123 12.33 -7.10 -13.98
N TYR A 124 13.45 -7.56 -13.45
CA TYR A 124 14.50 -8.22 -14.20
C TYR A 124 14.41 -9.75 -14.21
N ASP A 125 13.30 -10.31 -13.73
CA ASP A 125 13.05 -11.76 -13.76
C ASP A 125 12.98 -12.28 -15.21
N ASP A 126 13.49 -13.50 -15.44
CA ASP A 126 13.43 -14.18 -16.74
C ASP A 126 11.98 -14.40 -17.22
N GLU A 127 11.01 -14.51 -16.31
CA GLU A 127 9.58 -14.62 -16.59
C GLU A 127 8.92 -13.27 -16.96
N ASN A 128 9.64 -12.15 -16.83
CA ASN A 128 9.21 -10.80 -17.20
C ASN A 128 10.11 -10.21 -18.31
N PRO A 129 10.13 -10.79 -19.53
CA PRO A 129 11.07 -10.41 -20.59
C PRO A 129 10.89 -8.98 -21.12
N ASN A 130 9.76 -8.34 -20.80
CA ASN A 130 9.46 -6.97 -21.20
C ASN A 130 9.80 -5.94 -20.10
N GLY A 131 10.27 -6.38 -18.93
CA GLY A 131 10.65 -5.49 -17.83
C GLY A 131 9.50 -4.68 -17.27
N HIS A 132 8.29 -5.25 -17.19
CA HIS A 132 7.12 -4.52 -16.67
C HIS A 132 7.28 -4.26 -15.17
N SER A 133 7.19 -3.01 -14.75
CA SER A 133 7.24 -2.65 -13.31
C SER A 133 5.90 -2.75 -12.59
N VAL A 134 4.79 -2.69 -13.33
CA VAL A 134 3.44 -2.79 -12.78
C VAL A 134 2.59 -3.71 -13.64
N TRP A 135 1.90 -4.62 -12.98
CA TRP A 135 0.95 -5.54 -13.58
C TRP A 135 -0.45 -5.26 -13.07
N CYS A 136 -1.46 -5.52 -13.91
CA CYS A 136 -2.86 -5.30 -13.57
C CYS A 136 -3.62 -6.59 -13.84
N PHE A 137 -4.33 -7.10 -12.84
CA PHE A 137 -5.09 -8.34 -12.92
C PHE A 137 -6.57 -8.08 -12.65
N THR A 138 -7.41 -8.81 -13.36
CA THR A 138 -8.79 -9.04 -12.93
C THR A 138 -8.81 -10.05 -11.78
N LEU A 139 -9.88 -10.05 -10.99
CA LEU A 139 -10.00 -10.93 -9.83
C LEU A 139 -10.18 -12.41 -10.18
N ASP A 140 -10.38 -12.78 -11.44
CA ASP A 140 -10.35 -14.18 -11.89
C ASP A 140 -8.95 -14.64 -12.35
N GLY A 141 -7.96 -13.74 -12.30
CA GLY A 141 -6.55 -14.03 -12.61
C GLY A 141 -6.12 -13.66 -14.03
N GLN A 142 -6.98 -13.04 -14.85
CA GLN A 142 -6.55 -12.56 -16.17
C GLN A 142 -5.74 -11.27 -16.02
N GLN A 143 -4.51 -11.30 -16.52
CA GLN A 143 -3.66 -10.13 -16.66
C GLN A 143 -4.19 -9.23 -17.79
N LYS A 144 -4.26 -7.93 -17.51
CA LYS A 144 -4.50 -6.88 -18.49
C LYS A 144 -3.16 -6.43 -19.06
N GLU A 145 -3.14 -6.19 -20.36
CA GLU A 145 -1.98 -5.61 -21.01
C GLU A 145 -1.88 -4.12 -20.66
N ILE A 146 -0.75 -3.75 -20.07
CA ILE A 146 -0.44 -2.39 -19.63
C ILE A 146 0.96 -2.05 -20.18
N HIS A 147 1.18 -0.81 -20.60
CA HIS A 147 2.44 -0.38 -21.22
C HIS A 147 2.98 0.91 -20.57
N ILE A 148 2.96 0.99 -19.24
CA ILE A 148 3.41 2.20 -18.53
C ILE A 148 4.91 2.44 -18.72
N ASP A 149 5.76 1.42 -18.57
CA ASP A 149 7.23 1.55 -18.63
C ASP A 149 7.71 2.16 -19.94
N ARG A 150 7.25 1.62 -21.08
CA ARG A 150 7.54 2.16 -22.41
C ARG A 150 7.12 3.63 -22.55
N LYS A 151 6.01 4.03 -21.91
CA LYS A 151 5.54 5.41 -21.97
C LYS A 151 6.35 6.35 -21.09
N LEU A 152 6.88 5.85 -19.97
CA LEU A 152 7.83 6.59 -19.15
C LEU A 152 9.13 6.85 -19.92
N GLU A 153 9.65 5.85 -20.63
CA GLU A 153 10.81 6.01 -21.52
C GLU A 153 10.56 7.05 -22.62
N GLU A 154 9.40 7.01 -23.29
CA GLU A 154 9.01 8.00 -24.30
C GLU A 154 8.93 9.45 -23.74
N MET A 155 8.83 9.60 -22.42
CA MET A 155 8.79 10.89 -21.72
C MET A 155 10.15 11.28 -21.11
N ASP A 156 11.22 10.54 -21.42
CA ASP A 156 12.55 10.71 -20.81
C ASP A 156 12.52 10.63 -19.26
N ALA A 157 11.54 9.93 -18.69
CA ALA A 157 11.49 9.69 -17.25
C ALA A 157 12.54 8.64 -16.84
N PRO A 158 13.05 8.68 -15.59
CA PRO A 158 13.92 7.63 -15.07
C PRO A 158 13.25 6.26 -15.21
N ALA A 159 14.08 5.25 -15.50
CA ALA A 159 13.64 3.86 -15.58
C ALA A 159 13.12 3.40 -14.21
N VAL A 160 12.15 2.49 -14.23
CA VAL A 160 11.62 1.91 -13.00
C VAL A 160 12.54 0.76 -12.58
N ASP A 161 13.17 0.90 -11.43
CA ASP A 161 14.02 -0.14 -10.83
C ASP A 161 13.31 -0.83 -9.66
N ASP A 162 12.48 -0.08 -8.93
CA ASP A 162 11.61 -0.57 -7.87
C ASP A 162 10.31 0.22 -7.85
N CYS A 163 9.16 -0.44 -7.82
CA CYS A 163 7.88 0.18 -7.49
C CYS A 163 7.64 0.13 -5.97
N TYR A 164 7.80 1.26 -5.27
CA TYR A 164 7.66 1.33 -3.81
C TYR A 164 6.22 1.46 -3.33
N GLY A 165 5.33 2.02 -4.14
CA GLY A 165 3.96 2.25 -3.71
C GLY A 165 3.01 2.57 -4.85
N LEU A 166 1.77 2.08 -4.70
CA LEU A 166 0.66 2.36 -5.59
C LEU A 166 -0.47 3.06 -4.84
N ALA A 167 -1.09 4.06 -5.46
CA ALA A 167 -2.26 4.75 -4.94
C ALA A 167 -3.26 5.04 -6.05
N GLU A 168 -4.54 5.21 -5.69
CA GLU A 168 -5.59 5.68 -6.60
C GLU A 168 -6.16 7.01 -6.12
N LYS A 169 -6.31 7.98 -7.03
CA LYS A 169 -7.06 9.22 -6.77
C LYS A 169 -7.63 9.74 -8.08
N ASN A 170 -8.90 10.14 -8.07
CA ASN A 170 -9.59 10.74 -9.22
C ASN A 170 -9.54 9.88 -10.51
N GLY A 171 -9.58 8.55 -10.37
CA GLY A 171 -9.54 7.60 -11.48
C GLY A 171 -8.16 7.41 -12.13
N LEU A 172 -7.11 7.98 -11.54
CA LEU A 172 -5.73 7.74 -11.92
C LEU A 172 -5.05 6.84 -10.89
N ILE A 173 -4.18 5.97 -11.38
CA ILE A 173 -3.21 5.23 -10.58
C ILE A 173 -1.93 6.05 -10.51
N TYR A 174 -1.37 6.12 -9.31
CA TYR A 174 -0.10 6.77 -9.02
C TYR A 174 0.90 5.70 -8.59
N MET A 175 2.10 5.77 -9.15
CA MET A 175 3.22 4.89 -8.83
C MET A 175 4.38 5.72 -8.31
N LEU A 176 4.86 5.40 -7.11
CA LEU A 176 6.11 5.91 -6.55
C LEU A 176 7.23 4.90 -6.82
N TYR A 177 8.33 5.34 -7.41
CA TYR A 177 9.40 4.46 -7.85
C TYR A 177 10.80 5.13 -7.90
N TYR A 178 11.85 4.29 -7.95
CA TYR A 178 13.29 4.62 -8.06
C TYR A 178 13.91 5.41 -6.90
N GLY A 179 15.20 5.15 -6.63
CA GLY A 179 15.99 5.59 -5.46
C GLY A 179 16.33 7.09 -5.36
N ASP A 180 15.52 7.96 -5.96
CA ASP A 180 15.50 9.42 -5.78
C ASP A 180 14.06 9.99 -5.74
N ALA A 181 13.05 9.11 -5.58
CA ALA A 181 11.60 9.37 -5.62
C ALA A 181 11.07 9.97 -6.94
N VAL A 182 10.54 9.12 -7.81
CA VAL A 182 9.75 9.52 -8.99
C VAL A 182 8.29 9.11 -8.80
N ILE A 183 7.36 10.00 -9.13
CA ILE A 183 5.93 9.69 -9.12
C ILE A 183 5.39 9.77 -10.55
N ALA A 184 4.74 8.72 -11.02
CA ALA A 184 4.00 8.70 -12.27
C ALA A 184 2.51 8.54 -12.03
N ALA A 185 1.69 9.35 -12.69
CA ALA A 185 0.24 9.19 -12.71
C ALA A 185 -0.22 8.72 -14.09
N PHE A 186 -1.04 7.68 -14.12
CA PHE A 186 -1.53 7.07 -15.34
C PHE A 186 -2.95 6.54 -15.18
N ASP A 187 -3.62 6.36 -16.31
CA ASP A 187 -4.76 5.45 -16.42
C ASP A 187 -4.38 4.30 -17.35
N ASP A 188 -5.16 3.22 -17.33
CA ASP A 188 -5.10 1.99 -18.15
C ASP A 188 -3.95 1.92 -19.19
N THR A 189 -3.87 2.86 -20.13
CA THR A 189 -2.83 2.88 -21.19
C THR A 189 -2.08 4.21 -21.37
N VAL A 190 -2.36 5.24 -20.57
CA VAL A 190 -1.82 6.59 -20.78
C VAL A 190 -1.17 7.12 -19.52
N VAL A 191 0.15 7.37 -19.60
CA VAL A 191 0.86 8.20 -18.61
C VAL A 191 0.42 9.65 -18.80
N ARG A 192 -0.16 10.21 -17.73
CA ARG A 192 -0.72 11.56 -17.72
C ARG A 192 0.30 12.59 -17.26
N ARG A 193 1.11 12.23 -16.28
CA ARG A 193 2.08 13.13 -15.67
C ARG A 193 3.16 12.36 -14.92
N VAL A 194 4.35 12.92 -14.89
CA VAL A 194 5.49 12.43 -14.11
C VAL A 194 6.04 13.59 -13.29
N TRP A 195 6.40 13.31 -12.04
CA TRP A 195 7.12 14.20 -11.14
C TRP A 195 8.43 13.51 -10.78
N ILE A 196 9.54 14.14 -11.17
CA ILE A 196 10.88 13.73 -10.72
C ILE A 196 11.18 14.61 -9.51
N LEU A 197 11.16 14.02 -8.33
CA LEU A 197 11.37 14.72 -7.07
C LEU A 197 12.89 14.80 -6.84
N SER A 198 13.37 15.86 -6.20
CA SER A 198 14.82 16.12 -6.16
C SER A 198 15.61 15.03 -5.43
N ASP A 199 16.83 14.76 -5.89
CA ASP A 199 17.88 13.79 -5.47
C ASP A 199 18.29 13.76 -3.97
N LYS A 200 17.36 14.01 -3.04
CA LYS A 200 17.59 13.94 -1.60
C LYS A 200 16.50 13.09 -0.97
N GLU A 201 16.55 11.79 -1.22
CA GLU A 201 15.86 10.85 -0.34
C GLU A 201 16.24 11.13 1.12
N PRO A 202 15.30 10.94 2.08
CA PRO A 202 15.67 10.97 3.47
C PRO A 202 16.72 9.87 3.72
N ASN A 203 17.92 10.25 4.15
CA ASN A 203 19.00 9.30 4.40
C ASN A 203 18.50 8.16 5.29
N SER A 204 18.70 6.90 4.89
CA SER A 204 18.35 5.69 5.66
C SER A 204 16.87 5.30 5.69
N GLU A 205 16.03 5.92 4.87
CA GLU A 205 14.61 5.61 4.80
C GLU A 205 14.28 4.90 3.49
N ALA A 206 13.47 3.84 3.56
CA ALA A 206 12.91 3.18 2.38
C ALA A 206 11.43 3.51 2.24
N PHE A 207 10.97 3.86 1.04
CA PHE A 207 9.56 4.11 0.76
C PHE A 207 8.77 2.79 0.72
N TYR A 208 7.54 2.81 1.23
CA TYR A 208 6.66 1.63 1.16
C TYR A 208 5.17 1.93 0.97
N GLN A 209 4.76 3.19 1.07
CA GLN A 209 3.37 3.61 0.85
C GLN A 209 3.26 4.98 0.21
N LEU A 210 2.16 5.17 -0.51
CA LEU A 210 1.82 6.40 -1.20
C LEU A 210 0.33 6.74 -0.97
N ALA A 211 0.04 8.02 -0.76
CA ALA A 211 -1.29 8.59 -0.94
C ALA A 211 -1.20 10.00 -1.56
N ILE A 212 -2.31 10.43 -2.15
CA ILE A 212 -2.41 11.70 -2.87
C ILE A 212 -3.32 12.64 -2.08
N SER A 213 -2.81 13.82 -1.73
CA SER A 213 -3.55 14.91 -1.08
C SER A 213 -3.62 16.15 -1.97
N GLU A 214 -4.39 17.15 -1.56
CA GLU A 214 -4.39 18.46 -2.23
C GLU A 214 -3.03 19.18 -2.16
N GLU A 215 -2.26 18.93 -1.10
CA GLU A 215 -0.96 19.58 -0.86
C GLU A 215 0.20 18.88 -1.58
N GLY A 216 0.03 17.61 -1.95
CA GLY A 216 1.02 16.84 -2.68
C GLY A 216 0.88 15.33 -2.47
N PHE A 217 1.99 14.69 -2.12
CA PHE A 217 2.12 13.25 -2.00
C PHE A 217 2.52 12.89 -0.58
N LEU A 218 1.68 12.15 0.12
CA LEU A 218 2.02 11.58 1.41
C LEU A 218 2.73 10.26 1.17
N VAL A 219 3.90 10.09 1.78
CA VAL A 219 4.70 8.88 1.66
C VAL A 219 5.02 8.32 3.03
N GLY A 220 4.80 7.02 3.19
CA GLY A 220 5.24 6.27 4.35
C GLY A 220 6.63 5.71 4.08
N THR A 221 7.54 5.91 5.04
CA THR A 221 8.89 5.36 5.01
C THR A 221 9.18 4.53 6.26
N PHE A 222 10.14 3.61 6.19
CA PHE A 222 10.70 2.98 7.37
C PHE A 222 12.22 3.09 7.37
N ASN A 223 12.79 3.17 8.56
CA ASN A 223 14.24 3.24 8.70
C ASN A 223 14.88 1.87 8.46
N CYS A 224 15.65 1.72 7.37
CA CYS A 224 16.21 0.43 6.97
C CYS A 224 17.43 -0.03 7.81
N TYR A 225 17.95 0.83 8.69
CA TYR A 225 19.04 0.48 9.61
C TYR A 225 18.60 0.36 11.07
N SER A 226 17.33 0.63 11.38
CA SER A 226 16.77 0.42 12.72
C SER A 226 16.39 -1.04 12.93
N GLU A 227 16.68 -1.59 14.10
CA GLU A 227 16.22 -2.94 14.49
C GLU A 227 14.68 -3.00 14.61
N GLU A 228 14.03 -1.87 14.88
CA GLU A 228 12.59 -1.78 15.15
C GLU A 228 11.76 -1.36 13.92
N LEU A 229 12.40 -1.01 12.80
CA LEU A 229 11.74 -0.58 11.53
C LEU A 229 10.63 0.47 11.75
N GLU A 230 10.90 1.47 12.59
CA GLU A 230 9.95 2.55 12.89
C GLU A 230 9.49 3.26 11.61
N SER A 231 8.19 3.56 11.54
CA SER A 231 7.59 4.20 10.36
C SER A 231 7.53 5.71 10.51
N SER A 232 7.97 6.42 9.47
CA SER A 232 7.89 7.87 9.35
C SER A 232 6.94 8.29 8.23
N LEU A 233 6.34 9.46 8.38
CA LEU A 233 5.44 10.05 7.40
C LEU A 233 6.05 11.33 6.83
N TYR A 234 6.09 11.44 5.51
CA TYR A 234 6.55 12.65 4.84
C TYR A 234 5.49 13.17 3.87
N LEU A 235 5.49 14.50 3.69
CA LEU A 235 4.79 15.17 2.61
C LEU A 235 5.80 15.63 1.57
N ILE A 236 5.59 15.20 0.34
CA ILE A 236 6.31 15.67 -0.83
C ILE A 236 5.40 16.64 -1.58
N SER A 237 5.82 17.89 -1.70
CA SER A 237 5.03 18.91 -2.40
C SER A 237 4.88 18.57 -3.88
N ALA A 238 3.70 18.90 -4.45
CA ALA A 238 3.52 18.86 -5.90
C ALA A 238 4.37 19.91 -6.64
N ASP A 239 4.83 20.94 -5.92
CA ASP A 239 5.92 21.83 -6.35
C ASP A 239 7.26 21.18 -6.02
N VAL A 240 7.81 20.48 -7.01
CA VAL A 240 9.04 19.67 -6.91
C VAL A 240 10.30 20.46 -6.54
N SER A 241 10.21 21.79 -6.43
CA SER A 241 11.30 22.64 -5.92
C SER A 241 11.39 22.69 -4.39
N GLN A 242 10.35 22.22 -3.69
CA GLN A 242 10.29 22.23 -2.24
C GLN A 242 10.92 20.95 -1.67
N GLU A 243 11.57 21.08 -0.51
CA GLU A 243 12.10 19.93 0.22
C GLU A 243 10.95 19.10 0.81
N MET A 244 11.18 17.80 0.97
CA MET A 244 10.24 16.92 1.67
C MET A 244 10.09 17.37 3.13
N GLU A 245 8.86 17.39 3.64
CA GLU A 245 8.57 17.72 5.03
C GLU A 245 8.21 16.46 5.82
N GLU A 246 8.94 16.20 6.90
CA GLU A 246 8.58 15.18 7.89
C GLU A 246 7.39 15.64 8.73
N ILE A 247 6.40 14.75 8.86
CA ILE A 247 5.17 14.93 9.61
C ILE A 247 5.18 14.00 10.83
N THR A 248 5.16 14.60 12.01
CA THR A 248 4.99 13.83 13.25
C THR A 248 3.52 13.51 13.49
N CYS A 249 3.17 12.23 13.53
CA CYS A 249 1.86 11.77 13.94
C CYS A 249 1.69 11.97 15.46
N CYS A 250 0.63 12.68 15.87
CA CYS A 250 0.34 12.98 17.26
C CYS A 250 -1.08 12.57 17.64
N ASP A 251 -1.30 12.27 18.92
CA ASP A 251 -2.64 12.11 19.47
C ASP A 251 -3.42 13.44 19.51
N SER A 252 -4.67 13.40 19.97
CA SER A 252 -5.52 14.60 20.11
C SER A 252 -4.96 15.65 21.08
N ASN A 253 -4.07 15.26 22.00
CA ASN A 253 -3.40 16.17 22.94
C ASN A 253 -2.13 16.79 22.36
N GLY A 254 -1.65 16.29 21.20
CA GLY A 254 -0.43 16.76 20.55
C GLY A 254 0.84 16.03 21.00
N GLU A 255 0.69 14.92 21.71
CA GLU A 255 1.77 14.02 22.10
C GLU A 255 2.11 13.10 20.91
N ALA A 256 3.40 12.90 20.64
CA ALA A 256 3.84 12.05 19.54
C ALA A 256 3.40 10.60 19.75
N LEU A 257 2.93 9.96 18.67
CA LEU A 257 2.60 8.55 18.67
C LEU A 257 3.87 7.73 18.43
N ASP A 258 3.96 6.60 19.13
CA ASP A 258 4.90 5.51 18.85
C ASP A 258 4.36 4.72 17.64
N VAL A 259 4.66 5.21 16.43
CA VAL A 259 4.11 4.69 15.17
C VAL A 259 4.89 3.45 14.74
N GLN A 260 4.22 2.31 14.79
CA GLN A 260 4.77 1.01 14.37
C GLN A 260 4.52 0.72 12.90
N GLN A 261 3.39 1.20 12.36
CA GLN A 261 3.01 1.01 10.97
C GLN A 261 2.10 2.15 10.52
N LEU A 262 2.26 2.58 9.26
CA LEU A 262 1.32 3.48 8.59
C LEU A 262 0.45 2.70 7.60
N LYS A 263 -0.79 3.17 7.42
CA LYS A 263 -1.58 2.88 6.21
C LYS A 263 -2.08 4.17 5.60
N LEU A 264 -1.69 4.42 4.37
CA LEU A 264 -2.14 5.55 3.57
C LEU A 264 -3.24 5.08 2.62
N THR A 265 -4.30 5.88 2.53
CA THR A 265 -5.42 5.70 1.59
C THR A 265 -5.69 7.02 0.89
N SER A 266 -6.54 7.00 -0.14
CA SER A 266 -6.93 8.23 -0.86
C SER A 266 -7.66 9.28 0.00
N ASN A 267 -8.16 8.88 1.17
CA ASN A 267 -9.04 9.69 2.02
C ASN A 267 -8.54 9.84 3.46
N ALA A 268 -7.57 9.03 3.92
CA ALA A 268 -7.05 9.12 5.27
C ALA A 268 -5.65 8.53 5.44
N VAL A 269 -4.94 9.04 6.44
CA VAL A 269 -3.75 8.45 7.06
C VAL A 269 -4.19 7.68 8.30
N TYR A 270 -3.71 6.44 8.42
CA TYR A 270 -3.85 5.62 9.60
C TYR A 270 -2.47 5.37 10.21
N ALA A 271 -2.36 5.54 11.51
CA ALA A 271 -1.18 5.20 12.29
C ALA A 271 -1.52 4.10 13.29
N VAL A 272 -0.82 2.99 13.18
CA VAL A 272 -0.85 1.90 14.16
C VAL A 272 0.21 2.19 15.19
N ALA A 273 -0.21 2.39 16.43
CA ALA A 273 0.67 2.60 17.56
C ALA A 273 0.43 1.51 18.61
N SER A 274 1.39 1.31 19.52
CA SER A 274 1.30 0.33 20.61
C SER A 274 0.02 0.46 21.47
N SER A 275 -0.53 1.68 21.55
CA SER A 275 -1.75 1.96 22.30
C SER A 275 -3.05 1.76 21.49
N GLY A 276 -3.00 1.66 20.16
CA GLY A 276 -4.17 1.49 19.31
C GLY A 276 -4.01 2.08 17.90
N VAL A 277 -5.12 2.14 17.17
CA VAL A 277 -5.14 2.68 15.79
C VAL A 277 -5.68 4.11 15.81
N TYR A 278 -4.95 4.98 15.14
CA TYR A 278 -5.25 6.40 14.97
C TYR A 278 -5.53 6.71 13.51
N LYS A 279 -6.42 7.67 13.27
CA LYS A 279 -6.83 8.08 11.92
C LYS A 279 -6.88 9.60 11.83
N GLN A 280 -6.44 10.12 10.69
CA GLN A 280 -6.69 11.48 10.26
C GLN A 280 -7.14 11.48 8.80
N ASP A 281 -8.27 12.14 8.52
CA ASP A 281 -8.74 12.30 7.14
C ASP A 281 -7.82 13.25 6.38
N VAL A 282 -7.54 12.94 5.12
CA VAL A 282 -6.82 13.80 4.18
C VAL A 282 -7.79 14.32 3.14
N GLN A 283 -7.70 15.61 2.82
CA GLN A 283 -8.47 16.24 1.75
C GLN A 283 -7.70 16.09 0.43
#